data_AF-A0A3N5ZP44-F1
#
_entry.id   AF-A0A3N5ZP44-F1
#
_cell.length_a   1.000
_cell.length_b   1.000
_cell.length_c   1.000
_cell.angle_alpha   90.00
_cell.angle_beta   90.00
_cell.angle_gamma   90.00
#
_symmetry.space_group_name_H-M   'P 1'
#
loop_
_entity.id
_entity.type
_entity.pdbx_description
1 polymer ?
#
loop_
_entity_poly.entity_id
_entity_poly.type
_entity_poly.pdbx_seq_one_letter_code
_entity_poly.pdbx_strand_id
1 'polypeptide(L)'
;MERVGYDAMIKERIMKIDRRHLLKFMGGSAVGVVLSPLPWKVVDDVSIWTQNWSWIPVPVRGETIFRHTSCALCPAGCGLKVRCIGAQPIALSGLTGHPTSHGFVCPGGLLGHHLPFSSRRVTQPVRLTKGGREAARLSTEQVASDLGGTLARLKADPAAGRFAIIDALPGRSTSLAYRRLASQFPGGAY
;
A
#
# COMPACT_ATOMS: atom_id res chain seq x y z
N MET A 1 35.18 14.14 -68.25
CA MET A 1 34.95 12.74 -68.69
C MET A 1 35.23 11.79 -67.52
N GLU A 2 34.60 12.02 -66.36
CA GLU A 2 35.00 11.38 -65.07
C GLU A 2 33.80 10.94 -64.21
N ARG A 3 32.56 11.38 -64.55
CA ARG A 3 31.32 10.97 -63.86
C ARG A 3 30.85 9.55 -64.19
N VAL A 4 31.21 9.03 -65.37
CA VAL A 4 30.75 7.71 -65.84
C VAL A 4 31.45 6.55 -65.10
N GLY A 5 32.71 6.75 -64.67
CA GLY A 5 33.44 5.77 -63.86
C GLY A 5 32.98 5.73 -62.41
N TYR A 6 32.54 6.86 -61.84
CA TYR A 6 32.09 6.95 -60.45
C TYR A 6 30.74 6.23 -60.23
N ASP A 7 29.79 6.39 -61.17
CA ASP A 7 28.48 5.70 -61.10
C ASP A 7 28.60 4.19 -61.29
N ALA A 8 29.51 3.71 -62.16
CA ALA A 8 29.77 2.28 -62.33
C ALA A 8 30.41 1.66 -61.08
N MET A 9 31.34 2.37 -60.44
CA MET A 9 32.01 1.92 -59.22
C MET A 9 31.10 1.92 -57.99
N ILE A 10 30.09 2.80 -57.94
CA ILE A 10 29.05 2.81 -56.89
C ILE A 10 28.08 1.63 -57.10
N LYS A 11 27.72 1.30 -58.35
CA LYS A 11 26.77 0.23 -58.68
C LYS A 11 27.30 -1.18 -58.39
N GLU A 12 28.61 -1.40 -58.50
CA GLU A 12 29.25 -2.67 -58.12
C GLU A 12 29.43 -2.86 -56.61
N ARG A 13 29.35 -1.77 -55.82
CA ARG A 13 29.51 -1.81 -54.37
C ARG A 13 28.19 -2.02 -53.61
N ILE A 14 27.08 -2.19 -54.32
CA ILE A 14 25.77 -2.49 -53.73
C ILE A 14 25.56 -4.01 -53.79
N MET A 15 25.72 -4.65 -52.63
CA MET A 15 25.41 -6.06 -52.42
C MET A 15 23.96 -6.34 -52.84
N LYS A 16 23.73 -7.16 -53.87
CA LYS A 16 22.37 -7.54 -54.32
C LYS A 16 21.76 -8.48 -53.28
N ILE A 17 20.97 -7.95 -52.35
CA ILE A 17 20.23 -8.74 -51.36
C ILE A 17 19.08 -9.47 -52.07
N ASP A 18 19.20 -10.79 -52.19
CA ASP A 18 18.14 -11.68 -52.69
C ASP A 18 17.28 -12.25 -51.54
N ARG A 19 16.08 -12.74 -51.84
CA ARG A 19 15.12 -13.33 -50.87
C ARG A 19 15.74 -14.38 -49.96
N ARG A 20 16.70 -15.16 -50.49
CA ARG A 20 17.42 -16.19 -49.74
C ARG A 20 18.32 -15.58 -48.66
N HIS A 21 18.98 -14.46 -48.94
CA HIS A 21 19.81 -13.76 -47.95
C HIS A 21 18.95 -13.18 -46.84
N LEU A 22 17.79 -12.60 -47.19
CA LEU A 22 16.82 -12.14 -46.21
C LEU A 22 16.31 -13.29 -45.32
N LEU A 23 15.94 -14.44 -45.89
CA LEU A 23 15.48 -15.60 -45.12
C LEU A 23 16.57 -16.18 -44.20
N LYS A 24 17.82 -16.27 -44.67
CA LYS A 24 18.95 -16.71 -43.85
C LYS A 24 19.22 -15.76 -42.70
N PHE A 25 19.18 -14.46 -42.96
CA PHE A 25 19.35 -13.44 -41.93
C PHE A 25 18.21 -13.47 -40.90
N MET A 26 16.96 -13.52 -41.35
CA MET A 26 15.78 -13.61 -40.48
C MET A 26 15.79 -14.89 -39.63
N GLY A 27 16.04 -16.05 -40.25
CA GLY A 27 16.12 -17.33 -39.54
C GLY A 27 17.28 -17.37 -38.54
N GLY A 28 18.46 -16.91 -38.95
CA GLY A 28 19.64 -16.82 -38.06
C GLY A 28 19.41 -15.84 -36.91
N SER A 29 18.74 -14.72 -37.15
CA SER A 29 18.39 -13.74 -36.11
C SER A 29 17.35 -14.30 -35.14
N ALA A 30 16.33 -15.01 -35.63
CA ALA A 30 15.32 -15.65 -34.78
C ALA A 30 15.95 -16.71 -33.87
N VAL A 31 16.81 -17.58 -34.42
CA VAL A 31 17.56 -18.56 -33.62
C VAL A 31 18.52 -17.86 -32.64
N GLY A 32 19.21 -16.81 -33.09
CA GLY A 32 20.10 -16.01 -32.26
C GLY A 32 19.37 -15.37 -31.07
N VAL A 33 18.17 -14.81 -31.27
CA VAL A 33 17.35 -14.25 -30.19
C VAL A 33 16.97 -15.35 -29.20
N VAL A 34 16.48 -16.51 -29.66
CA VAL A 34 16.06 -17.61 -28.78
C VAL A 34 17.23 -18.19 -27.97
N LEU A 35 18.41 -18.35 -28.59
CA LEU A 35 19.60 -18.87 -27.93
C LEU A 35 20.37 -17.83 -27.13
N SER A 36 20.05 -16.54 -27.30
CA SER A 36 20.60 -15.48 -26.46
C SER A 36 19.87 -15.39 -25.13
N PRO A 37 20.49 -14.80 -24.09
CA PRO A 37 19.80 -14.49 -22.83
C PRO A 37 18.67 -13.46 -22.97
N LEU A 38 18.49 -12.82 -24.14
CA LEU A 38 17.58 -11.68 -24.31
C LEU A 38 16.12 -11.99 -23.91
N PRO A 39 15.48 -13.10 -24.38
CA PRO A 39 14.09 -13.36 -24.02
C PRO A 39 13.91 -13.56 -22.51
N TRP A 40 14.84 -14.28 -21.88
CA TRP A 40 14.81 -14.55 -20.44
C TRP A 40 15.04 -13.27 -19.63
N LYS A 41 15.99 -12.42 -20.04
CA LYS A 41 16.27 -11.13 -19.40
C LYS A 41 15.09 -10.17 -19.54
N VAL A 42 14.44 -10.12 -20.70
CA VAL A 42 13.25 -9.28 -20.91
C VAL A 42 12.09 -9.73 -20.01
N VAL A 43 11.85 -11.04 -19.89
CA VAL A 43 10.81 -11.56 -18.99
C VAL A 43 11.14 -11.25 -17.52
N ASP A 44 12.40 -11.43 -17.12
CA ASP A 44 12.90 -11.05 -15.79
C ASP A 44 12.69 -9.56 -15.51
N ASP A 45 13.10 -8.67 -16.42
CA ASP A 45 12.95 -7.22 -16.27
C ASP A 45 11.48 -6.79 -16.23
N VAL A 46 10.61 -7.42 -17.03
CA VAL A 46 9.16 -7.19 -16.96
C VAL A 46 8.60 -7.63 -15.61
N SER A 47 9.07 -8.76 -15.07
CA SER A 47 8.64 -9.26 -13.75
C SER A 47 9.08 -8.33 -12.61
N ILE A 48 10.31 -7.81 -12.67
CA ILE A 48 10.83 -6.85 -11.69
C ILE A 48 10.07 -5.53 -11.80
N TRP A 49 9.87 -5.02 -13.01
CA TRP A 49 9.19 -3.75 -13.24
C TRP A 49 7.74 -3.79 -12.74
N THR A 50 7.01 -4.87 -13.01
CA THR A 50 5.61 -5.02 -12.56
C THR A 50 5.47 -5.14 -11.04
N GLN A 51 6.54 -5.51 -10.33
CA GLN A 51 6.55 -5.69 -8.86
C GLN A 51 7.22 -4.55 -8.10
N ASN A 52 7.99 -3.67 -8.75
CA ASN A 52 8.80 -2.63 -8.11
C ASN A 52 8.32 -1.21 -8.41
N TRP A 53 7.00 -0.99 -8.37
CA TRP A 53 6.44 0.36 -8.48
C TRP A 53 6.89 1.24 -7.31
N SER A 54 7.05 2.55 -7.55
CA SER A 54 7.60 3.50 -6.57
C SER A 54 6.79 3.65 -5.27
N TRP A 55 5.53 3.18 -5.27
CA TRP A 55 4.64 3.19 -4.11
C TRP A 55 4.58 1.85 -3.36
N ILE A 56 5.25 0.80 -3.86
CA ILE A 56 5.30 -0.50 -3.19
C ILE A 56 6.41 -0.46 -2.13
N PRO A 57 6.11 -0.76 -0.86
CA PRO A 57 7.11 -0.72 0.19
C PRO A 57 8.15 -1.83 -0.01
N VAL A 58 9.42 -1.46 -0.04
CA VAL A 58 10.52 -2.43 -0.05
C VAL A 58 10.59 -3.08 1.34
N PRO A 59 10.49 -4.42 1.44
CA PRO A 59 10.64 -5.08 2.73
C PRO A 59 12.07 -4.88 3.25
N VAL A 60 12.18 -4.47 4.50
CA VAL A 60 13.48 -4.45 5.20
C VAL A 60 14.11 -5.84 5.14
N ARG A 61 15.44 -5.90 4.98
CA ARG A 61 16.17 -7.16 5.04
C ARG A 61 16.44 -7.54 6.50
N GLY A 62 16.31 -8.81 6.83
CA GLY A 62 16.57 -9.30 8.19
C GLY A 62 15.88 -10.63 8.48
N GLU A 63 15.96 -11.05 9.74
CA GLU A 63 15.33 -12.26 10.24
C GLU A 63 13.80 -12.18 10.18
N THR A 64 13.18 -13.30 9.79
CA THR A 64 11.73 -13.45 9.80
C THR A 64 11.25 -13.83 11.19
N ILE A 65 10.36 -13.01 11.77
CA ILE A 65 9.70 -13.30 13.03
C ILE A 65 8.18 -13.41 12.84
N PHE A 66 7.51 -14.18 13.71
CA PHE A 66 6.06 -14.31 13.69
C PHE A 66 5.44 -13.66 14.92
N ARG A 67 4.36 -12.91 14.71
CA ARG A 67 3.56 -12.26 15.76
C ARG A 67 2.10 -12.62 15.58
N HIS A 68 1.34 -12.57 16.66
CA HIS A 68 -0.10 -12.82 16.65
C HIS A 68 -0.84 -11.53 16.97
N THR A 69 -1.93 -11.27 16.25
CA THR A 69 -2.80 -10.13 16.48
C THR A 69 -4.24 -10.45 16.05
N SER A 70 -5.17 -9.51 16.22
CA SER A 70 -6.54 -9.59 15.71
C SER A 70 -6.77 -8.51 14.66
N CYS A 71 -7.55 -8.84 13.63
CA CYS A 71 -7.93 -7.91 12.57
C CYS A 71 -8.95 -6.89 13.08
N ALA A 72 -8.63 -5.60 12.97
CA ALA A 72 -9.50 -4.51 13.42
C ALA A 72 -10.25 -3.80 12.26
N LEU A 73 -10.34 -4.41 11.08
CA LEU A 73 -10.99 -3.80 9.90
C LEU A 73 -12.52 -3.90 9.93
N CYS A 74 -13.06 -4.92 10.61
CA CYS A 74 -14.49 -5.12 10.75
C CYS A 74 -14.81 -5.78 12.10
N PRO A 75 -16.09 -5.85 12.50
CA PRO A 75 -16.49 -6.43 13.78
C PRO A 75 -16.17 -7.93 13.95
N ALA A 76 -15.81 -8.64 12.87
CA ALA A 76 -15.51 -10.09 12.94
C ALA A 76 -14.26 -10.41 13.76
N GLY A 77 -13.30 -9.50 13.86
CA GLY A 77 -12.15 -9.65 14.77
C GLY A 77 -11.27 -10.88 14.50
N CYS A 78 -11.11 -11.31 13.24
CA CYS A 78 -10.38 -12.53 12.90
C CYS A 78 -8.95 -12.56 13.48
N GLY A 79 -8.52 -13.72 13.99
CA GLY A 79 -7.16 -13.92 14.45
C GLY A 79 -6.17 -13.97 13.28
N LEU A 80 -5.05 -13.27 13.43
CA LEU A 80 -4.00 -13.13 12.42
C LEU A 80 -2.66 -13.65 12.94
N LYS A 81 -1.99 -14.45 12.10
CA LYS A 81 -0.58 -14.75 12.18
C LYS A 81 0.17 -13.84 11.22
N VAL A 82 0.96 -12.94 11.77
CA VAL A 82 1.72 -11.91 11.07
C VAL A 82 3.14 -12.37 10.90
N ARG A 83 3.62 -12.40 9.67
CA ARG A 83 5.04 -12.56 9.37
C ARG A 83 5.67 -11.17 9.27
N CYS A 84 6.71 -10.91 10.05
CA CYS A 84 7.41 -9.64 10.09
C CYS A 84 8.90 -9.80 9.80
N ILE A 85 9.53 -8.73 9.35
CA ILE A 85 10.98 -8.55 9.43
C ILE A 85 11.22 -7.34 10.34
N GLY A 86 11.89 -7.55 11.48
CA GLY A 86 11.97 -6.55 12.54
C GLY A 86 10.57 -6.08 12.99
N ALA A 87 10.28 -4.79 12.85
CA ALA A 87 8.97 -4.20 13.17
C ALA A 87 7.98 -4.17 11.99
N GLN A 88 8.42 -4.46 10.75
CA GLN A 88 7.60 -4.31 9.55
C GLN A 88 6.82 -5.60 9.24
N PRO A 89 5.48 -5.57 9.16
CA PRO A 89 4.69 -6.70 8.68
C PRO A 89 4.87 -6.86 7.17
N ILE A 90 5.16 -8.09 6.74
CA ILE A 90 5.39 -8.44 5.33
C ILE A 90 4.34 -9.41 4.76
N ALA A 91 3.60 -10.10 5.61
CA ALA A 91 2.48 -10.95 5.20
C ALA A 91 1.54 -11.22 6.37
N LEU A 92 0.25 -11.36 6.07
CA LEU A 92 -0.80 -11.74 7.01
C LEU A 92 -1.42 -13.06 6.58
N SER A 93 -1.69 -13.92 7.55
CA SER A 93 -2.40 -15.19 7.37
C SER A 93 -3.35 -15.39 8.54
N GLY A 94 -4.35 -16.25 8.40
CA GLY A 94 -5.24 -16.56 9.51
C GLY A 94 -4.54 -17.38 10.60
N LEU A 95 -4.92 -17.14 11.85
CA LEU A 95 -4.42 -17.90 13.00
C LEU A 95 -5.27 -19.16 13.21
N THR A 96 -4.71 -20.33 12.90
CA THR A 96 -5.33 -21.63 13.20
C THR A 96 -5.61 -21.75 14.69
N GLY A 97 -6.81 -22.22 15.06
CA GLY A 97 -7.23 -22.35 16.46
C GLY A 97 -7.79 -21.06 17.09
N HIS A 98 -7.85 -19.93 16.35
CA HIS A 98 -8.56 -18.75 16.83
C HIS A 98 -10.06 -19.07 17.05
N PRO A 99 -10.65 -18.73 18.20
CA PRO A 99 -11.96 -19.26 18.61
C PRO A 99 -13.12 -18.83 17.71
N THR A 100 -13.01 -17.68 17.02
CA THR A 100 -14.07 -17.19 16.14
C THR A 100 -13.79 -17.43 14.67
N SER A 101 -12.52 -17.41 14.26
CA SER A 101 -12.14 -17.40 12.84
C SER A 101 -11.52 -18.71 12.39
N HIS A 102 -11.03 -19.56 13.30
CA HIS A 102 -10.45 -20.88 13.00
C HIS A 102 -9.41 -20.89 11.85
N GLY A 103 -8.69 -19.78 11.64
CA GLY A 103 -7.73 -19.63 10.55
C GLY A 103 -8.29 -19.03 9.25
N PHE A 104 -9.59 -18.76 9.17
CA PHE A 104 -10.20 -18.02 8.07
C PHE A 104 -10.01 -16.51 8.21
N VAL A 105 -9.75 -15.85 7.10
CA VAL A 105 -9.57 -14.40 7.00
C VAL A 105 -10.06 -13.93 5.63
N CYS A 106 -10.73 -12.77 5.59
CA CYS A 106 -11.21 -12.20 4.34
C CYS A 106 -10.05 -11.56 3.53
N PRO A 107 -10.24 -11.26 2.24
CA PRO A 107 -9.22 -10.60 1.41
C PRO A 107 -8.69 -9.29 2.01
N GLY A 108 -9.56 -8.49 2.62
CA GLY A 108 -9.15 -7.25 3.30
C GLY A 108 -8.21 -7.50 4.49
N GLY A 109 -8.44 -8.56 5.25
CA GLY A 109 -7.57 -8.95 6.36
C GLY A 109 -6.20 -9.46 5.90
N LEU A 110 -6.14 -10.19 4.78
CA LEU A 110 -4.87 -10.63 4.17
C LEU A 110 -4.02 -9.45 3.69
N LEU A 111 -4.68 -8.44 3.12
CA LEU A 111 -4.02 -7.26 2.57
C LEU A 111 -3.85 -6.10 3.58
N GLY A 112 -4.29 -6.28 4.83
CA GLY A 112 -4.29 -5.22 5.84
C GLY A 112 -2.90 -4.61 6.11
N HIS A 113 -1.83 -5.37 5.89
CA HIS A 113 -0.45 -4.91 6.04
C HIS A 113 -0.03 -3.85 5.00
N HIS A 114 -0.81 -3.63 3.94
CA HIS A 114 -0.59 -2.56 2.96
C HIS A 114 -1.14 -1.20 3.40
N LEU A 115 -2.13 -1.17 4.31
CA LEU A 115 -2.77 0.09 4.75
C LEU A 115 -1.79 1.13 5.33
N PRO A 116 -0.75 0.74 6.10
CA PRO A 116 0.26 1.68 6.59
C PRO A 116 1.03 2.44 5.49
N PHE A 117 1.04 1.91 4.26
CA PHE A 117 1.77 2.46 3.12
C PHE A 117 0.88 3.24 2.14
N SER A 118 -0.41 3.39 2.46
CA SER A 118 -1.31 4.21 1.65
C SER A 118 -0.85 5.67 1.64
N SER A 119 -0.82 6.28 0.44
CA SER A 119 -0.56 7.72 0.27
C SER A 119 -1.61 8.61 0.96
N ARG A 120 -2.78 8.05 1.30
CA ARG A 120 -3.86 8.74 2.02
C ARG A 120 -3.79 8.56 3.54
N ARG A 121 -2.77 7.86 4.06
CA ARG A 121 -2.64 7.65 5.49
C ARG A 121 -2.37 8.96 6.21
N VAL A 122 -3.22 9.29 7.19
CA VAL A 122 -2.98 10.41 8.11
C VAL A 122 -1.88 10.00 9.10
N THR A 123 -0.75 10.72 9.07
CA THR A 123 0.44 10.43 9.90
C THR A 123 0.64 11.40 11.05
N GLN A 124 -0.09 12.53 11.05
CA GLN A 124 -0.03 13.56 12.08
C GLN A 124 -1.44 14.13 12.31
N PRO A 125 -1.72 14.72 13.48
CA PRO A 125 -2.98 15.39 13.71
C PRO A 125 -3.19 16.56 12.74
N VAL A 126 -4.44 16.71 12.30
CA VAL A 126 -4.85 17.79 11.38
C VAL A 126 -6.14 18.44 11.85
N ARG A 127 -6.26 19.74 11.64
CA ARG A 127 -7.50 20.52 11.77
C ARG A 127 -8.02 20.81 10.39
N LEU A 128 -9.28 20.46 10.17
CA LEU A 128 -9.96 20.84 8.95
C LEU A 128 -10.37 22.31 9.02
N THR A 129 -10.05 23.06 7.96
CA THR A 129 -10.39 24.49 7.79
C THR A 129 -11.26 24.67 6.55
N LYS A 130 -11.84 25.88 6.38
CA LYS A 130 -12.70 26.25 5.24
C LYS A 130 -13.79 25.20 4.91
N GLY A 131 -14.50 24.74 5.94
CA GLY A 131 -15.60 23.77 5.77
C GLY A 131 -15.15 22.37 5.34
N GLY A 132 -13.94 21.94 5.71
CA GLY A 132 -13.45 20.58 5.43
C GLY A 132 -12.55 20.45 4.21
N ARG A 133 -12.30 21.55 3.49
CA ARG A 133 -11.56 21.53 2.21
C ARG A 133 -10.05 21.61 2.37
N GLU A 134 -9.60 22.16 3.49
CA GLU A 134 -8.18 22.33 3.80
C GLU A 134 -7.86 21.63 5.12
N ALA A 135 -6.63 21.12 5.24
CA ALA A 135 -6.13 20.46 6.44
C ALA A 135 -4.84 21.13 6.91
N ALA A 136 -4.90 21.80 8.06
CA ALA A 136 -3.74 22.38 8.73
C ALA A 136 -3.16 21.36 9.73
N ARG A 137 -1.84 21.19 9.76
CA ARG A 137 -1.16 20.28 10.70
C ARG A 137 -1.14 20.87 12.12
N LEU A 138 -1.23 20.01 13.14
CA LEU A 138 -1.11 20.39 14.55
C LEU A 138 -0.12 19.50 15.29
N SER A 139 0.44 20.04 16.37
CA SER A 139 1.17 19.23 17.34
C SER A 139 0.21 18.43 18.22
N THR A 140 0.71 17.35 18.81
CA THR A 140 -0.04 16.51 19.75
C THR A 140 -0.49 17.27 20.99
N GLU A 141 0.32 18.23 21.45
CA GLU A 141 0.08 19.05 22.63
C GLU A 141 -1.06 20.05 22.37
N GLN A 142 -1.08 20.66 21.17
CA GLN A 142 -2.16 21.55 20.75
C GLN A 142 -3.50 20.80 20.72
N VAL A 143 -3.51 19.59 20.16
CA VAL A 143 -4.72 18.74 20.12
C VAL A 143 -5.20 18.40 21.52
N ALA A 144 -4.29 18.01 22.41
CA ALA A 144 -4.63 17.68 23.80
C ALA A 144 -5.19 18.90 24.55
N SER A 145 -4.58 20.07 24.37
CA SER A 145 -5.04 21.34 24.95
C SER A 145 -6.45 21.71 24.46
N ASP A 146 -6.65 21.70 23.14
CA ASP A 146 -7.90 22.14 22.52
C ASP A 146 -9.06 21.20 22.85
N LEU A 147 -8.84 19.88 22.77
CA LEU A 147 -9.83 18.88 23.18
C LEU A 147 -10.07 18.93 24.68
N GLY A 148 -9.02 19.03 25.51
CA GLY A 148 -9.14 19.11 26.96
C GLY A 148 -9.97 20.31 27.42
N GLY A 149 -9.71 21.50 26.86
CA GLY A 149 -10.49 22.71 27.15
C GLY A 149 -11.95 22.60 26.72
N THR A 150 -12.20 22.02 25.54
CA THR A 150 -13.57 21.79 25.04
C THR A 150 -14.34 20.82 25.93
N LEU A 151 -13.73 19.70 26.31
CA LEU A 151 -14.33 18.70 27.18
C LEU A 151 -14.57 19.25 28.60
N ALA A 152 -13.63 20.02 29.15
CA ALA A 152 -13.80 20.66 30.46
C ALA A 152 -14.99 21.64 30.46
N ARG A 153 -15.13 22.44 29.39
CA ARG A 153 -16.26 23.36 29.22
C ARG A 153 -17.60 22.62 29.14
N LEU A 154 -17.69 21.56 28.33
CA LEU A 154 -18.91 20.75 28.21
C LEU A 154 -19.29 20.04 29.52
N LYS A 155 -18.31 19.70 30.35
CA LYS A 155 -18.54 19.08 31.65
C LYS A 155 -19.02 20.09 32.71
N ALA A 156 -18.51 21.32 32.65
CA ALA A 156 -18.88 22.39 33.57
C ALA A 156 -20.26 23.00 33.26
N ASP A 157 -20.62 23.09 31.98
CA ASP A 157 -21.88 23.68 31.53
C ASP A 157 -22.63 22.74 30.56
N PRO A 158 -23.66 22.02 31.03
CA PRO A 158 -24.49 21.15 30.19
C PRO A 158 -25.27 21.89 29.10
N ALA A 159 -25.46 23.21 29.22
CA ALA A 159 -26.11 24.02 28.19
C ALA A 159 -25.13 24.38 27.05
N ALA A 160 -23.82 24.25 27.26
CA ALA A 160 -22.81 24.55 26.25
C ALA A 160 -22.79 23.58 25.06
N GLY A 161 -23.39 22.39 25.21
CA GLY A 161 -23.52 21.43 24.11
C GLY A 161 -23.82 20.00 24.54
N ARG A 162 -23.87 19.10 23.55
CA ARG A 162 -24.03 17.66 23.76
C ARG A 162 -22.74 16.94 23.43
N PHE A 163 -22.47 15.85 24.14
CA PHE A 163 -21.33 14.97 23.89
C PHE A 163 -21.83 13.62 23.38
N ALA A 164 -21.31 13.16 22.25
CA ALA A 164 -21.61 11.84 21.71
C ALA A 164 -20.34 11.21 21.11
N ILE A 165 -20.22 9.89 21.22
CA ILE A 165 -19.17 9.12 20.57
C ILE A 165 -19.82 8.22 19.52
N ILE A 166 -19.31 8.29 18.28
CA ILE A 166 -19.72 7.39 17.20
C ILE A 166 -18.61 6.36 17.02
N ASP A 167 -18.85 5.14 17.49
CA ASP A 167 -17.91 4.02 17.33
C ASP A 167 -18.30 3.17 16.11
N ALA A 168 -17.50 3.26 15.05
CA ALA A 168 -17.72 2.49 13.83
C ALA A 168 -17.51 0.98 14.00
N LEU A 169 -16.93 0.54 15.12
CA LEU A 169 -16.62 -0.86 15.41
C LEU A 169 -16.95 -1.16 16.89
N PRO A 170 -18.23 -1.23 17.25
CA PRO A 170 -18.66 -1.44 18.62
C PRO A 170 -18.33 -2.84 19.13
N GLY A 171 -18.34 -3.03 20.45
CA GLY A 171 -18.14 -4.33 21.11
C GLY A 171 -16.68 -4.68 21.43
N ARG A 172 -15.74 -3.76 21.18
CA ARG A 172 -14.32 -3.92 21.53
C ARG A 172 -14.04 -3.43 22.95
N SER A 173 -12.88 -3.76 23.50
CA SER A 173 -12.42 -3.19 24.78
C SER A 173 -12.40 -1.65 24.75
N THR A 174 -12.03 -1.06 23.61
CA THR A 174 -12.07 0.39 23.39
C THR A 174 -13.49 0.97 23.52
N SER A 175 -14.51 0.22 23.10
CA SER A 175 -15.92 0.63 23.23
C SER A 175 -16.32 0.81 24.70
N LEU A 176 -15.77 0.03 25.62
CA LEU A 176 -16.00 0.22 27.06
C LEU A 176 -15.38 1.51 27.58
N ALA A 177 -14.17 1.85 27.12
CA ALA A 177 -13.53 3.11 27.46
C ALA A 177 -14.34 4.31 26.94
N TYR A 178 -14.89 4.19 25.73
CA TYR A 178 -15.78 5.21 25.14
C TYR A 178 -17.07 5.37 25.94
N ARG A 179 -17.76 4.28 26.28
CA ARG A 179 -18.97 4.33 27.13
C ARG A 179 -18.68 4.97 28.49
N ARG A 180 -17.56 4.60 29.13
CA ARG A 180 -17.13 5.17 30.41
C ARG A 180 -16.79 6.65 30.29
N LEU A 181 -16.24 7.09 29.16
CA LEU A 181 -15.99 8.50 28.92
C LEU A 181 -17.30 9.26 28.73
N ALA A 182 -18.19 8.77 27.86
CA ALA A 182 -19.50 9.38 27.59
C ALA A 182 -20.36 9.50 28.85
N SER A 183 -20.33 8.51 29.74
CA SER A 183 -21.08 8.55 31.01
C SER A 183 -20.60 9.62 32.00
N GLN A 184 -19.44 10.26 31.75
CA GLN A 184 -18.97 11.39 32.58
C GLN A 184 -19.59 12.73 32.19
N PHE A 185 -20.33 12.79 31.08
CA PHE A 185 -20.96 14.00 30.57
C PHE A 185 -22.47 13.95 30.79
N PRO A 186 -23.10 15.04 31.27
CA PRO A 186 -24.55 15.12 31.40
C PRO A 186 -25.26 14.92 30.05
N GLY A 187 -26.03 13.84 29.91
CA GLY A 187 -26.67 13.46 28.64
C GLY A 187 -25.69 12.99 27.56
N GLY A 188 -24.50 12.52 27.94
CA GLY A 188 -23.54 11.92 27.02
C GLY A 188 -24.07 10.63 26.37
N ALA A 189 -23.88 10.50 25.06
CA ALA A 189 -24.36 9.35 24.28
C ALA A 189 -23.20 8.53 23.69
N TYR A 190 -23.41 7.22 23.59
CA TYR A 190 -22.57 6.26 22.89
C TYR A 190 -23.45 5.31 22.08
#